data_AF-A0A969KGQ4-F1
#
_entry.id   AF-A0A969KGQ4-F1
#
_cell.length_a   1.000
_cell.length_b   1.000
_cell.length_c   1.000
_cell.angle_alpha   90.00
_cell.angle_beta   90.00
_cell.angle_gamma   90.00
#
_symmetry.space_group_name_H-M   'P 1'
#
loop_
_entity.id
_entity.type
_entity.pdbx_description
1 polymer ?
#
loop_
_entity_poly.entity_id
_entity_poly.type
_entity_poly.pdbx_seq_one_letter_code
_entity_poly.pdbx_strand_id
1 'polypeptide(L)'
;MIWLQPGKPALFLCNWLTTSIYLPLSLRQTLAIHRAATKGRQGKGCVVIVPAGNANRPLDGIIFERNWGKDLPEGATQWLSGLALHPDVITVAACTSYNQKAAYSNWGSMVSVCAPSDNAIPCIWRSQQQLIPTTPQADNLSGARVLKKEFEENGHGFGGTEFAAALVAGIAALTISANPNLTANQVREVLETTADKIIDPNPDRQLGLEMGSYEDNGHSEWFGYGRVNAKQAVERAIHFE
;
A
#
# COMPACT_ATOMS: atom_id res chain seq x y z
N MET A 1 -15.45 10.03 6.18
CA MET A 1 -16.76 9.33 6.07
C MET A 1 -16.94 8.93 4.61
N ILE A 2 -16.80 7.64 4.28
CA ILE A 2 -16.93 7.16 2.90
C ILE A 2 -18.44 6.99 2.61
N TRP A 3 -19.02 7.91 1.84
CA TRP A 3 -20.37 7.76 1.30
C TRP A 3 -20.30 6.92 0.02
N LEU A 4 -20.76 5.68 0.09
CA LEU A 4 -20.84 4.79 -1.06
C LEU A 4 -22.24 4.90 -1.67
N GLN A 5 -22.38 5.64 -2.77
CA GLN A 5 -23.61 5.61 -3.55
C GLN A 5 -23.75 4.26 -4.28
N PRO A 6 -24.89 3.56 -4.17
CA PRO A 6 -25.12 2.34 -4.93
C PRO A 6 -25.18 2.65 -6.44
N GLY A 7 -24.35 1.97 -7.23
CA GLY A 7 -24.67 1.74 -8.65
C GLY A 7 -23.63 2.06 -9.74
N LYS A 8 -22.42 2.57 -9.47
CA LYS A 8 -21.47 2.91 -10.57
C LYS A 8 -19.97 2.59 -10.40
N PRO A 9 -19.32 2.69 -9.22
CA PRO A 9 -17.87 2.47 -9.17
C PRO A 9 -17.51 0.98 -9.16
N ALA A 10 -16.69 0.54 -10.11
CA ALA A 10 -16.07 -0.80 -10.11
C ALA A 10 -14.88 -0.88 -9.14
N LEU A 11 -14.25 0.25 -8.85
CA LEU A 11 -13.02 0.38 -8.08
C LEU A 11 -13.08 1.58 -7.12
N PHE A 12 -12.60 1.40 -5.90
CA PHE A 12 -12.37 2.45 -4.92
C PHE A 12 -10.89 2.56 -4.62
N LEU A 13 -10.32 3.74 -4.87
CA LEU A 13 -8.97 4.09 -4.44
C LEU A 13 -9.08 5.00 -3.22
N CYS A 14 -8.67 4.50 -2.06
CA CYS A 14 -8.69 5.25 -0.81
C CYS A 14 -7.30 5.86 -0.54
N ASN A 15 -6.94 6.91 -1.29
CA ASN A 15 -5.64 7.59 -1.17
C ASN A 15 -5.51 8.57 0.02
N TRP A 16 -6.48 8.60 0.92
CA TRP A 16 -6.40 9.42 2.13
C TRP A 16 -5.77 8.56 3.21
N LEU A 17 -4.43 8.55 3.29
CA LEU A 17 -3.78 8.12 4.51
C LEU A 17 -4.03 9.19 5.57
N THR A 18 -4.96 8.90 6.47
CA THR A 18 -4.78 9.34 7.84
C THR A 18 -3.50 8.66 8.34
N THR A 19 -2.37 9.36 8.24
CA THR A 19 -1.14 9.00 8.93
C THR A 19 -1.40 9.06 10.43
N SER A 20 -1.99 8.00 10.92
CA SER A 20 -2.41 7.83 12.29
C SER A 20 -1.63 6.64 12.82
N ILE A 21 -0.93 6.87 13.92
CA ILE A 21 -0.20 5.83 14.64
C ILE A 21 -1.16 4.69 14.96
N TYR A 22 -2.33 5.00 15.50
CA TYR A 22 -3.34 4.00 15.87
C TYR A 22 -4.71 4.37 15.32
N LEU A 23 -5.21 3.59 14.36
CA LEU A 23 -6.50 3.82 13.71
C LEU A 23 -7.29 2.52 13.52
N PRO A 24 -7.99 2.05 14.55
CA PRO A 24 -8.95 0.96 14.40
C PRO A 24 -10.16 1.43 13.59
N LEU A 25 -10.75 0.51 12.82
CA LEU A 25 -12.05 0.75 12.19
C LEU A 25 -13.17 0.46 13.17
N SER A 26 -14.17 1.34 13.20
CA SER A 26 -15.46 1.02 13.82
C SER A 26 -16.15 -0.11 13.04
N LEU A 27 -17.02 -0.86 13.73
CA LEU A 27 -17.85 -1.89 13.10
C LEU A 27 -18.60 -1.36 11.86
N ARG A 28 -19.08 -0.11 11.91
CA ARG A 28 -19.78 0.51 10.79
C ARG A 28 -18.87 0.71 9.57
N GLN A 29 -17.62 1.11 9.78
CA GLN A 29 -16.64 1.28 8.69
C GLN A 29 -16.27 -0.07 8.09
N THR A 30 -15.96 -1.07 8.94
CA THR A 30 -15.66 -2.44 8.50
C THR A 30 -16.81 -3.03 7.67
N LEU A 31 -18.05 -2.96 8.18
CA LEU A 31 -19.21 -3.47 7.44
C LEU A 31 -19.49 -2.71 6.15
N ALA A 32 -19.20 -1.40 6.09
CA ALA A 32 -19.34 -0.63 4.86
C ALA A 32 -18.36 -1.08 3.78
N ILE A 33 -17.09 -1.30 4.14
CA ILE A 33 -16.05 -1.81 3.22
C ILE A 33 -16.39 -3.23 2.78
N HIS A 34 -16.71 -4.12 3.72
CA HIS A 34 -17.12 -5.48 3.43
C HIS A 34 -18.32 -5.53 2.48
N ARG A 35 -19.35 -4.70 2.71
CA ARG A 35 -20.52 -4.62 1.83
C ARG A 35 -20.15 -4.09 0.45
N ALA A 36 -19.24 -3.13 0.33
CA ALA A 36 -18.75 -2.66 -0.97
C ALA A 36 -18.04 -3.78 -1.74
N ALA A 37 -17.13 -4.47 -1.06
CA ALA A 37 -16.29 -5.51 -1.65
C ALA A 37 -17.01 -6.83 -1.94
N THR A 38 -18.18 -7.07 -1.35
CA THR A 38 -18.95 -8.31 -1.60
C THR A 38 -20.29 -8.10 -2.30
N LYS A 39 -20.96 -6.96 -2.10
CA LYS A 39 -22.29 -6.68 -2.67
C LYS A 39 -22.27 -5.59 -3.74
N GLY A 40 -21.18 -4.82 -3.83
CA GLY A 40 -20.96 -3.88 -4.93
C GLY A 40 -20.94 -4.56 -6.30
N ARG A 41 -20.99 -3.78 -7.38
CA ARG A 41 -20.92 -4.29 -8.77
C ARG A 41 -21.86 -5.48 -9.03
N GLN A 42 -23.14 -5.33 -8.67
CA GLN A 42 -24.17 -6.37 -8.84
C GLN A 42 -23.82 -7.71 -8.18
N GLY A 43 -23.17 -7.67 -7.00
CA GLY A 43 -22.75 -8.88 -6.27
C GLY A 43 -21.36 -9.40 -6.62
N LYS A 44 -20.67 -8.82 -7.62
CA LYS A 44 -19.27 -9.15 -7.92
C LYS A 44 -18.27 -8.50 -6.97
N GLY A 45 -18.71 -7.51 -6.19
CA GLY A 45 -17.83 -6.71 -5.33
C GLY A 45 -17.11 -5.59 -6.06
N CYS A 46 -16.95 -4.46 -5.39
CA CYS A 46 -16.05 -3.39 -5.80
C CYS A 46 -14.63 -3.72 -5.35
N VAL A 47 -13.64 -3.49 -6.20
CA VAL A 47 -12.23 -3.64 -5.80
C VAL A 47 -11.83 -2.43 -4.96
N VAL A 48 -11.39 -2.65 -3.72
CA VAL A 48 -10.98 -1.59 -2.79
C VAL A 48 -9.48 -1.64 -2.62
N ILE A 49 -8.79 -0.56 -2.97
CA ILE A 49 -7.32 -0.47 -2.93
C ILE A 49 -6.93 0.61 -1.94
N VAL A 50 -6.02 0.26 -1.04
CA VAL A 50 -5.53 1.14 0.02
C VAL A 50 -3.99 1.15 0.01
N PRO A 51 -3.36 2.32 0.05
CA PRO A 51 -1.91 2.41 0.22
C PRO A 51 -1.49 1.93 1.62
N ALA A 52 -0.35 1.26 1.73
CA ALA A 52 0.12 0.73 3.02
C ALA A 52 0.48 1.82 4.05
N GLY A 53 0.93 2.99 3.60
CA GLY A 53 1.42 4.06 4.48
C GLY A 53 2.87 4.43 4.21
N ASN A 54 3.25 5.65 4.62
CA ASN A 54 4.56 6.24 4.33
C ASN A 54 5.43 6.43 5.58
N ALA A 55 5.15 5.70 6.67
CA ALA A 55 5.84 5.89 7.95
C ALA A 55 7.01 4.93 8.18
N ASN A 56 7.24 3.95 7.29
CA ASN A 56 8.11 2.80 7.52
C ASN A 56 7.79 2.08 8.84
N ARG A 57 6.51 1.80 9.04
CA ARG A 57 5.99 1.16 10.25
C ARG A 57 5.13 -0.05 9.91
N PRO A 58 4.96 -0.98 10.86
CA PRO A 58 4.08 -2.12 10.64
C PRO A 58 2.64 -1.64 10.43
N LEU A 59 1.89 -2.37 9.61
CA LEU A 59 0.44 -2.20 9.50
C LEU A 59 -0.25 -2.50 10.83
N ASP A 60 0.23 -3.50 11.56
CA ASP A 60 -0.18 -3.85 12.93
C ASP A 60 1.06 -4.31 13.70
N GLY A 61 1.38 -3.66 14.81
CA GLY A 61 2.51 -4.06 15.64
C GLY A 61 2.99 -2.98 16.59
N ILE A 62 4.00 -3.31 17.41
CA ILE A 62 4.59 -2.37 18.36
C ILE A 62 6.01 -2.03 17.91
N ILE A 63 6.31 -0.74 17.81
CA ILE A 63 7.67 -0.23 17.59
C ILE A 63 8.06 0.59 18.82
N PHE A 64 9.32 0.43 19.26
CA PHE A 64 9.86 1.28 20.32
C PHE A 64 10.38 2.58 19.69
N GLU A 65 9.52 3.60 19.69
CA GLU A 65 9.78 4.91 19.10
C GLU A 65 10.80 5.72 19.87
N ARG A 66 11.64 6.45 19.15
CA ARG A 66 12.76 7.21 19.73
C ARG A 66 13.01 8.46 18.91
N ASN A 67 13.49 9.52 19.56
CA ASN A 67 14.05 10.71 18.91
C ASN A 67 13.06 11.53 18.05
N TRP A 68 11.75 11.39 18.24
CA TRP A 68 10.79 12.15 17.45
C TRP A 68 10.79 13.65 17.79
N GLY A 69 11.20 14.01 19.00
CA GLY A 69 11.13 15.38 19.53
C GLY A 69 9.97 15.56 20.53
N LYS A 70 9.71 16.80 20.95
CA LYS A 70 8.71 17.11 21.97
C LYS A 70 7.28 16.89 21.42
N ASP A 71 6.39 16.31 22.24
CA ASP A 71 4.98 16.02 21.92
C ASP A 71 4.77 15.02 20.76
N LEU A 72 5.73 14.11 20.59
CA LEU A 72 5.71 13.00 19.64
C LEU A 72 5.97 11.66 20.37
N PRO A 73 5.63 10.52 19.76
CA PRO A 73 5.74 9.21 20.43
C PRO A 73 7.17 8.89 20.88
N GLU A 74 7.29 8.37 22.10
CA GLU A 74 8.52 7.86 22.67
C GLU A 74 8.20 6.57 23.44
N GLY A 75 9.03 5.54 23.27
CA GLY A 75 8.83 4.23 23.86
C GLY A 75 7.91 3.32 23.04
N ALA A 76 7.40 2.27 23.69
CA ALA A 76 6.56 1.27 23.05
C ALA A 76 5.27 1.90 22.50
N THR A 77 5.17 1.95 21.18
CA THR A 77 4.07 2.61 20.45
C THR A 77 3.38 1.58 19.58
N GLN A 78 2.07 1.43 19.77
CA GLN A 78 1.25 0.54 18.95
C GLN A 78 0.87 1.24 17.64
N TRP A 79 1.24 0.61 16.54
CA TRP A 79 0.85 0.98 15.19
C TRP A 79 -0.31 0.12 14.72
N LEU A 80 -1.35 0.74 14.17
CA LEU A 80 -2.53 0.03 13.64
C LEU A 80 -3.15 0.79 12.47
N SER A 81 -3.11 0.20 11.28
CA SER A 81 -3.64 0.74 10.03
C SER A 81 -4.95 0.06 9.65
N GLY A 82 -6.06 0.41 10.32
CA GLY A 82 -7.32 -0.33 10.20
C GLY A 82 -7.87 -0.50 8.78
N LEU A 83 -7.69 0.48 7.88
CA LEU A 83 -8.08 0.34 6.47
C LEU A 83 -7.21 -0.69 5.73
N ALA A 84 -5.89 -0.63 5.92
CA ALA A 84 -4.93 -1.50 5.27
C ALA A 84 -4.94 -2.93 5.84
N LEU A 85 -5.49 -3.12 7.05
CA LEU A 85 -5.70 -4.42 7.68
C LEU A 85 -7.06 -5.05 7.33
N HIS A 86 -7.92 -4.36 6.58
CA HIS A 86 -9.24 -4.89 6.27
C HIS A 86 -9.14 -6.06 5.28
N PRO A 87 -9.72 -7.25 5.56
CA PRO A 87 -9.52 -8.46 4.75
C PRO A 87 -10.06 -8.37 3.32
N ASP A 88 -10.99 -7.46 3.06
CA ASP A 88 -11.56 -7.22 1.72
C ASP A 88 -10.87 -6.07 0.93
N VAL A 89 -9.73 -5.58 1.41
CA VAL A 89 -8.93 -4.54 0.75
C VAL A 89 -7.67 -5.13 0.11
N ILE A 90 -7.23 -4.57 -1.01
CA ILE A 90 -5.90 -4.83 -1.59
C ILE A 90 -4.96 -3.74 -1.06
N THR A 91 -4.07 -4.12 -0.15
CA THR A 91 -3.12 -3.19 0.46
C THR A 91 -1.84 -3.14 -0.36
N VAL A 92 -1.41 -1.94 -0.74
CA VAL A 92 -0.32 -1.73 -1.70
C VAL A 92 0.89 -1.08 -1.04
N ALA A 93 2.00 -1.81 -1.03
CA ALA A 93 3.31 -1.30 -0.65
C ALA A 93 4.03 -0.63 -1.84
N ALA A 94 5.13 0.08 -1.58
CA ALA A 94 5.93 0.73 -2.60
C ALA A 94 7.33 0.10 -2.72
N CYS A 95 7.78 -0.08 -3.97
CA CYS A 95 9.15 -0.49 -4.29
C CYS A 95 9.84 0.56 -5.18
N THR A 96 11.17 0.58 -5.15
CA THR A 96 11.98 1.48 -5.97
C THR A 96 12.28 0.85 -7.34
N SER A 97 12.88 1.64 -8.23
CA SER A 97 13.40 1.16 -9.52
C SER A 97 14.50 0.10 -9.42
N TYR A 98 15.11 -0.08 -8.25
CA TYR A 98 16.14 -1.10 -8.00
C TYR A 98 15.55 -2.40 -7.44
N ASN A 99 14.22 -2.56 -7.46
CA ASN A 99 13.53 -3.69 -6.83
C ASN A 99 13.74 -3.75 -5.31
N GLN A 100 14.01 -2.61 -4.69
CA GLN A 100 14.19 -2.47 -3.24
C GLN A 100 12.92 -1.94 -2.60
N LYS A 101 12.75 -2.15 -1.30
CA LYS A 101 11.66 -1.51 -0.55
C LYS A 101 11.84 0.01 -0.60
N ALA A 102 10.76 0.74 -0.90
CA ALA A 102 10.79 2.19 -0.71
C ALA A 102 10.91 2.47 0.78
N ALA A 103 11.84 3.35 1.17
CA ALA A 103 12.21 3.58 2.56
C ALA A 103 10.98 3.89 3.41
N TYR A 104 10.09 4.75 2.92
CA TYR A 104 8.85 5.14 3.58
C TYR A 104 7.78 4.04 3.67
N SER A 105 7.83 2.99 2.85
CA SER A 105 6.70 2.05 2.75
C SER A 105 6.45 1.36 4.08
N ASN A 106 5.22 1.43 4.58
CA ASN A 106 4.76 0.53 5.62
C ASN A 106 4.75 -0.92 5.12
N TRP A 107 4.78 -1.84 6.06
CA TRP A 107 4.98 -3.27 5.83
C TRP A 107 4.08 -4.10 6.76
N GLY A 108 3.80 -5.34 6.40
CA GLY A 108 2.88 -6.17 7.16
C GLY A 108 2.37 -7.38 6.38
N SER A 109 1.94 -8.42 7.09
CA SER A 109 1.31 -9.63 6.55
C SER A 109 0.08 -9.35 5.68
N MET A 110 -0.58 -8.20 5.88
CA MET A 110 -1.74 -7.76 5.09
C MET A 110 -1.37 -7.01 3.80
N VAL A 111 -0.09 -6.78 3.49
CA VAL A 111 0.33 -6.25 2.19
C VAL A 111 0.00 -7.27 1.10
N SER A 112 -0.81 -6.91 0.12
CA SER A 112 -1.18 -7.82 -0.99
C SER A 112 -0.10 -7.83 -2.08
N VAL A 113 0.30 -6.65 -2.56
CA VAL A 113 1.28 -6.48 -3.64
C VAL A 113 2.04 -5.18 -3.44
N CYS A 114 3.15 -5.01 -4.16
CA CYS A 114 3.82 -3.72 -4.27
C CYS A 114 3.78 -3.17 -5.70
N ALA A 115 4.01 -1.86 -5.84
CA ALA A 115 4.18 -1.23 -7.15
C ALA A 115 5.31 -0.17 -7.11
N PRO A 116 5.91 0.14 -8.28
CA PRO A 116 6.95 1.15 -8.37
C PRO A 116 6.51 2.53 -7.87
N SER A 117 7.35 3.18 -7.08
CA SER A 117 7.20 4.57 -6.67
C SER A 117 8.59 5.18 -6.43
N ASP A 118 8.66 6.38 -5.85
CA ASP A 118 9.92 7.03 -5.51
C ASP A 118 10.56 6.44 -4.24
N ASN A 119 11.62 7.09 -3.75
CA ASN A 119 12.30 6.68 -2.52
C ASN A 119 12.54 7.86 -1.58
N ALA A 120 11.44 8.43 -1.08
CA ALA A 120 11.45 9.55 -0.14
C ALA A 120 11.72 9.12 1.31
N ILE A 121 11.97 10.12 2.17
CA ILE A 121 12.13 9.91 3.61
C ILE A 121 10.78 9.49 4.21
N PRO A 122 10.75 8.46 5.08
CA PRO A 122 9.53 8.08 5.80
C PRO A 122 8.96 9.25 6.59
N CYS A 123 7.66 9.52 6.48
CA CYS A 123 7.00 10.66 7.12
C CYS A 123 5.55 10.38 7.56
N ILE A 124 5.06 11.21 8.47
CA ILE A 124 3.64 11.27 8.87
C ILE A 124 3.11 12.69 8.75
N TRP A 125 1.80 12.83 8.49
CA TRP A 125 1.07 14.10 8.53
C TRP A 125 0.49 14.37 9.94
N ARG A 126 0.56 15.63 10.41
CA ARG A 126 -0.15 16.08 11.63
C ARG A 126 -1.04 17.30 11.32
N SER A 127 -2.13 17.43 12.07
CA SER A 127 -3.13 18.49 11.85
C SER A 127 -2.65 19.92 12.16
N GLN A 128 -1.52 20.07 12.85
CA GLN A 128 -0.97 21.38 13.26
C GLN A 128 0.46 21.63 12.73
N GLN A 129 1.09 20.61 12.14
CA GLN A 129 2.48 20.61 11.72
C GLN A 129 2.55 19.83 10.41
N GLN A 130 3.21 20.38 9.41
CA GLN A 130 3.43 19.83 8.07
C GLN A 130 3.97 18.37 8.10
N LEU A 131 4.26 17.76 6.94
CA LEU A 131 4.88 16.43 6.88
C LEU A 131 6.11 16.36 7.80
N ILE A 132 6.09 15.46 8.78
CA ILE A 132 7.19 15.25 9.74
C ILE A 132 7.89 13.94 9.39
N PRO A 133 9.22 13.94 9.18
CA PRO A 133 9.99 12.71 9.06
C PRO A 133 9.83 11.82 10.29
N THR A 134 9.64 10.52 10.08
CA THR A 134 9.67 9.56 11.19
C THR A 134 11.11 9.34 11.64
N THR A 135 11.28 8.96 12.90
CA THR A 135 12.60 8.82 13.52
C THR A 135 12.87 7.38 13.98
N PRO A 136 14.14 6.93 14.05
CA PRO A 136 15.36 7.64 13.63
C PRO A 136 15.34 7.96 12.13
N GLN A 137 16.07 8.98 11.67
CA GLN A 137 16.01 9.36 10.26
C GLN A 137 16.69 8.31 9.38
N ALA A 138 16.09 8.00 8.23
CA ALA A 138 16.75 7.19 7.20
C ALA A 138 17.61 8.09 6.30
N ASP A 139 18.93 7.85 6.28
CA ASP A 139 19.88 8.64 5.50
C ASP A 139 20.29 7.96 4.18
N ASN A 140 20.87 8.75 3.25
CA ASN A 140 21.46 8.29 1.99
C ASN A 140 20.53 7.41 1.12
N LEU A 141 19.29 7.87 0.91
CA LEU A 141 18.30 7.13 0.12
C LEU A 141 18.64 7.09 -1.38
N SER A 142 18.96 5.89 -1.87
CA SER A 142 19.18 5.57 -3.29
C SER A 142 17.92 5.00 -3.95
N GLY A 143 17.54 5.47 -5.14
CA GLY A 143 16.35 4.98 -5.86
C GLY A 143 15.88 5.98 -6.92
N ALA A 144 15.35 5.53 -8.06
CA ALA A 144 14.80 6.46 -9.04
C ALA A 144 13.46 7.05 -8.57
N ARG A 145 13.27 8.34 -8.81
CA ARG A 145 11.95 8.97 -8.82
C ARG A 145 11.21 8.50 -10.07
N VAL A 146 9.96 8.03 -9.94
CA VAL A 146 9.18 7.57 -11.10
C VAL A 146 8.88 8.71 -12.09
N LEU A 147 8.97 9.97 -11.65
CA LEU A 147 8.85 11.15 -12.51
C LEU A 147 9.99 12.13 -12.20
N LYS A 148 10.92 12.34 -13.13
CA LYS A 148 12.20 13.02 -12.89
C LYS A 148 12.46 14.23 -13.81
N LYS A 149 11.45 14.97 -14.29
CA LYS A 149 11.77 16.17 -15.09
C LYS A 149 10.81 17.36 -15.08
N GLU A 150 9.50 17.17 -14.99
CA GLU A 150 8.55 18.30 -15.14
C GLU A 150 7.86 18.74 -13.85
N PHE A 151 7.96 17.97 -12.76
CA PHE A 151 7.32 18.29 -11.48
C PHE A 151 8.26 18.96 -10.46
N GLU A 152 9.56 19.04 -10.74
CA GLU A 152 10.54 19.65 -9.84
C GLU A 152 10.48 21.18 -9.84
N GLU A 153 9.99 21.81 -10.91
CA GLU A 153 9.80 23.27 -10.97
C GLU A 153 8.76 23.78 -9.95
N ASN A 154 7.93 22.89 -9.38
CA ASN A 154 6.93 23.20 -8.36
C ASN A 154 7.22 22.61 -6.97
N GLY A 155 8.43 22.08 -6.73
CA GLY A 155 8.91 21.76 -5.37
C GLY A 155 8.28 20.56 -4.65
N HIS A 156 7.42 19.77 -5.30
CA HIS A 156 6.79 18.59 -4.70
C HIS A 156 6.99 17.37 -5.61
N GLY A 157 7.95 16.50 -5.26
CA GLY A 157 8.08 15.20 -5.92
C GLY A 157 6.80 14.38 -5.75
N PHE A 158 6.24 13.88 -6.84
CA PHE A 158 5.10 12.96 -6.83
C PHE A 158 5.61 11.55 -6.44
N GLY A 159 5.07 10.96 -5.37
CA GLY A 159 5.63 9.77 -4.74
C GLY A 159 4.70 9.13 -3.70
N GLY A 160 5.24 8.26 -2.85
CA GLY A 160 4.48 7.62 -1.77
C GLY A 160 3.81 6.31 -2.16
N THR A 161 3.23 5.62 -1.17
CA THR A 161 2.42 4.41 -1.39
C THR A 161 1.10 4.71 -2.09
N GLU A 162 0.63 5.95 -2.05
CA GLU A 162 -0.54 6.46 -2.77
C GLU A 162 -0.35 6.39 -4.28
N PHE A 163 0.86 6.68 -4.76
CA PHE A 163 1.20 6.55 -6.18
C PHE A 163 1.28 5.07 -6.59
N ALA A 164 1.89 4.22 -5.75
CA ALA A 164 1.90 2.78 -5.95
C ALA A 164 0.46 2.22 -6.01
N ALA A 165 -0.41 2.63 -5.09
CA ALA A 165 -1.82 2.24 -5.07
C ALA A 165 -2.59 2.70 -6.32
N ALA A 166 -2.30 3.90 -6.84
CA ALA A 166 -2.88 4.39 -8.08
C ALA A 166 -2.45 3.54 -9.30
N LEU A 167 -1.19 3.12 -9.36
CA LEU A 167 -0.72 2.19 -10.40
C LEU A 167 -1.43 0.83 -10.31
N VAL A 168 -1.53 0.24 -9.11
CA VAL A 168 -2.28 -1.01 -8.91
C VAL A 168 -3.75 -0.83 -9.27
N ALA A 169 -4.35 0.32 -8.98
CA ALA A 169 -5.72 0.62 -9.37
C ALA A 169 -5.91 0.66 -10.89
N GLY A 170 -4.95 1.25 -11.62
CA GLY A 170 -4.94 1.19 -13.08
C GLY A 170 -4.88 -0.24 -13.61
N ILE A 171 -4.00 -1.07 -13.05
CA ILE A 171 -3.85 -2.47 -13.46
C ILE A 171 -5.09 -3.30 -13.10
N ALA A 172 -5.68 -3.08 -11.93
CA ALA A 172 -6.94 -3.72 -11.52
C ALA A 172 -8.08 -3.33 -12.47
N ALA A 173 -8.14 -2.07 -12.90
CA ALA A 173 -9.12 -1.62 -13.89
C ALA A 173 -8.91 -2.30 -15.27
N LEU A 174 -7.66 -2.44 -15.73
CA LEU A 174 -7.34 -3.19 -16.95
C LEU A 174 -7.75 -4.66 -16.83
N THR A 175 -7.47 -5.29 -15.69
CA THR A 175 -7.84 -6.67 -15.36
C THR A 175 -9.37 -6.86 -15.42
N ILE A 176 -10.13 -5.95 -14.80
CA ILE A 176 -11.61 -5.95 -14.88
C ILE A 176 -12.10 -5.69 -16.30
N SER A 177 -11.44 -4.81 -17.06
CA SER A 177 -11.84 -4.50 -18.44
C SER A 177 -11.67 -5.71 -19.37
N ALA A 178 -10.62 -6.51 -19.13
CA ALA A 178 -10.37 -7.74 -19.86
C ALA A 178 -11.37 -8.84 -19.51
N ASN A 179 -11.80 -8.92 -18.25
CA ASN A 179 -12.85 -9.84 -17.80
C ASN A 179 -13.79 -9.19 -16.77
N PRO A 180 -14.92 -8.60 -17.23
CA PRO A 180 -15.87 -7.91 -16.34
C PRO A 180 -16.63 -8.82 -15.38
N ASN A 181 -16.49 -10.15 -15.50
CA ASN A 181 -17.16 -11.14 -14.67
C ASN A 181 -16.38 -11.52 -13.42
N LEU A 182 -15.07 -11.24 -13.37
CA LEU A 182 -14.25 -11.45 -12.17
C LEU A 182 -14.87 -10.76 -10.97
N THR A 183 -14.91 -11.42 -9.82
CA THR A 183 -15.24 -10.82 -8.53
C THR A 183 -14.07 -10.00 -7.98
N ALA A 184 -14.29 -9.19 -6.95
CA ALA A 184 -13.21 -8.42 -6.31
C ALA A 184 -12.11 -9.33 -5.77
N ASN A 185 -12.47 -10.48 -5.18
CA ASN A 185 -11.51 -11.48 -4.71
C ASN A 185 -10.73 -12.13 -5.86
N GLN A 186 -11.38 -12.42 -6.98
CA GLN A 186 -10.68 -12.95 -8.16
C GLN A 186 -9.74 -11.91 -8.77
N VAL A 187 -10.08 -10.61 -8.77
CA VAL A 187 -9.15 -9.56 -9.19
C VAL A 187 -7.93 -9.51 -8.27
N ARG A 188 -8.13 -9.61 -6.94
CA ARG A 188 -7.00 -9.74 -5.99
C ARG A 188 -6.14 -10.95 -6.33
N GLU A 189 -6.75 -12.12 -6.49
CA GLU A 189 -6.04 -13.36 -6.83
C GLU A 189 -5.21 -13.22 -8.10
N VAL A 190 -5.78 -12.62 -9.17
CA VAL A 190 -5.04 -12.36 -10.40
C VAL A 190 -3.82 -11.49 -10.13
N LEU A 191 -3.98 -10.39 -9.39
CA LEU A 191 -2.86 -9.47 -9.10
C LEU A 191 -1.77 -10.15 -8.25
N GLU A 192 -2.16 -10.94 -7.26
CA GLU A 192 -1.23 -11.61 -6.34
C GLU A 192 -0.49 -12.77 -7.02
N THR A 193 -1.19 -13.61 -7.79
CA THR A 193 -0.61 -14.79 -8.44
C THR A 193 0.24 -14.47 -9.67
N THR A 194 0.06 -13.30 -10.27
CA THR A 194 0.82 -12.85 -11.45
C THR A 194 1.93 -11.85 -11.12
N ALA A 195 2.06 -11.45 -9.86
CA ALA A 195 3.09 -10.51 -9.43
C ALA A 195 4.51 -11.10 -9.59
N ASP A 196 5.44 -10.26 -10.04
CA ASP A 196 6.84 -10.61 -10.12
C ASP A 196 7.45 -10.64 -8.71
N LYS A 197 8.08 -11.76 -8.34
CA LYS A 197 8.83 -11.86 -7.08
C LYS A 197 10.08 -10.99 -7.16
N ILE A 198 10.16 -9.96 -6.32
CA ILE A 198 11.34 -9.11 -6.17
C ILE A 198 11.94 -9.30 -4.78
N ILE A 199 13.26 -9.26 -4.68
CA ILE A 199 13.98 -9.49 -3.42
C ILE A 199 14.82 -8.26 -3.10
N ASP A 200 14.73 -7.81 -1.85
CA ASP A 200 15.65 -6.82 -1.28
C ASP A 200 16.45 -7.47 -0.16
N PRO A 201 17.74 -7.79 -0.39
CA PRO A 201 18.57 -8.45 0.61
C PRO A 201 19.12 -7.48 1.66
N ASN A 202 18.85 -6.18 1.55
CA ASN A 202 19.44 -5.18 2.42
C ASN A 202 18.53 -4.89 3.62
N PRO A 203 19.08 -4.71 4.83
CA PRO A 203 18.30 -4.22 5.95
C PRO A 203 17.74 -2.83 5.66
N ASP A 204 16.52 -2.56 6.15
CA ASP A 204 15.94 -1.23 6.04
C ASP A 204 16.79 -0.21 6.83
N ARG A 205 17.02 0.97 6.26
CA ARG A 205 17.98 1.92 6.82
C ARG A 205 17.54 2.59 8.12
N GLN A 206 16.29 2.43 8.54
CA GLN A 206 15.75 3.09 9.73
C GLN A 206 15.66 2.15 10.92
N LEU A 207 15.15 0.94 10.71
CA LEU A 207 14.88 -0.03 11.76
C LEU A 207 15.80 -1.25 11.71
N GLY A 208 16.58 -1.42 10.62
CA GLY A 208 17.51 -2.54 10.45
C GLY A 208 16.81 -3.88 10.19
N LEU A 209 15.54 -3.86 9.80
CA LEU A 209 14.74 -5.05 9.52
C LEU A 209 15.12 -5.64 8.17
N GLU A 210 15.08 -6.96 8.06
CA GLU A 210 15.37 -7.71 6.83
C GLU A 210 14.15 -8.55 6.47
N MET A 211 13.20 -7.97 5.73
CA MET A 211 11.93 -8.65 5.39
C MET A 211 11.59 -8.59 3.90
N GLY A 212 12.63 -8.40 3.07
CA GLY A 212 12.54 -8.33 1.62
C GLY A 212 12.58 -9.68 0.91
N SER A 213 12.58 -10.79 1.66
CA SER A 213 12.44 -12.16 1.15
C SER A 213 11.01 -12.66 1.27
N TYR A 214 10.72 -13.80 0.65
CA TYR A 214 9.42 -14.47 0.71
C TYR A 214 9.47 -15.65 1.68
N GLU A 215 8.41 -15.82 2.45
CA GLU A 215 8.17 -16.98 3.30
C GLU A 215 7.70 -18.20 2.47
N ASP A 216 7.52 -19.35 3.12
CA ASP A 216 7.09 -20.61 2.47
C ASP A 216 5.73 -20.49 1.76
N ASN A 217 4.87 -19.58 2.21
CA ASN A 217 3.58 -19.27 1.59
C ASN A 217 3.72 -18.37 0.33
N GLY A 218 4.94 -17.97 -0.03
CA GLY A 218 5.21 -17.07 -1.15
C GLY A 218 4.86 -15.61 -0.89
N HIS A 219 4.69 -15.18 0.36
CA HIS A 219 4.42 -13.79 0.76
C HIS A 219 5.66 -13.13 1.38
N SER A 220 5.83 -11.83 1.16
CA SER A 220 6.84 -10.98 1.77
C SER A 220 6.16 -9.87 2.56
N GLU A 221 6.57 -9.65 3.80
CA GLU A 221 6.10 -8.53 4.63
C GLU A 221 6.33 -7.15 3.96
N TRP A 222 7.35 -7.02 3.10
CA TRP A 222 7.66 -5.79 2.37
C TRP A 222 6.97 -5.68 1.00
N PHE A 223 6.77 -6.80 0.31
CA PHE A 223 6.33 -6.81 -1.09
C PHE A 223 5.00 -7.50 -1.34
N GLY A 224 4.36 -8.03 -0.30
CA GLY A 224 3.19 -8.89 -0.44
C GLY A 224 3.52 -10.12 -1.27
N TYR A 225 2.67 -10.43 -2.25
CA TYR A 225 2.95 -11.47 -3.25
C TYR A 225 3.88 -10.99 -4.38
N GLY A 226 4.34 -9.73 -4.36
CA GLY A 226 5.35 -9.20 -5.25
C GLY A 226 4.93 -7.94 -5.98
N ARG A 227 5.77 -7.54 -6.94
CA ARG A 227 5.53 -6.35 -7.75
C ARG A 227 4.50 -6.65 -8.83
N VAL A 228 3.46 -5.83 -8.91
CA VAL A 228 2.40 -6.00 -9.91
C VAL A 228 2.94 -6.08 -11.35
N ASN A 229 2.40 -7.02 -12.13
CA ASN A 229 2.73 -7.22 -13.53
C ASN A 229 1.47 -7.07 -14.40
N ALA A 230 1.34 -5.92 -15.08
CA ALA A 230 0.14 -5.60 -15.84
C ALA A 230 -0.14 -6.58 -16.99
N LYS A 231 0.91 -7.02 -17.68
CA LYS A 231 0.77 -7.96 -18.81
C LYS A 231 0.25 -9.30 -18.33
N GLN A 232 0.90 -9.89 -17.33
CA GLN A 232 0.51 -11.19 -16.80
C GLN A 232 -0.88 -11.14 -16.15
N ALA A 233 -1.21 -10.07 -15.43
CA ALA A 233 -2.54 -9.88 -14.84
C ALA A 233 -3.66 -9.86 -15.91
N VAL A 234 -3.47 -9.09 -16.99
CA VAL A 234 -4.47 -9.01 -18.08
C VAL A 234 -4.56 -10.36 -18.82
N GLU A 235 -3.44 -11.00 -19.12
CA GLU A 235 -3.43 -12.33 -19.76
C GLU A 235 -4.15 -13.37 -18.89
N ARG A 236 -3.88 -13.38 -17.59
CA ARG A 236 -4.55 -14.29 -16.64
C ARG A 236 -6.05 -14.02 -16.54
N ALA A 237 -6.47 -12.75 -16.59
CA ALA A 237 -7.88 -12.37 -16.52
C ALA A 237 -8.69 -12.88 -17.73
N ILE A 238 -8.11 -12.83 -18.93
CA ILE A 238 -8.75 -13.32 -20.17
C ILE A 238 -9.01 -14.83 -20.08
N HIS A 239 -8.10 -15.58 -19.48
CA HIS A 239 -8.17 -17.02 -19.32
C HIS A 239 -8.55 -17.45 -17.89
N PHE A 240 -9.28 -16.59 -17.17
CA PHE A 240 -9.72 -16.89 -15.81
C PHE A 240 -10.95 -17.79 -15.86
N GLU A 241 -10.81 -19.00 -15.30
CA GLU A 241 -11.86 -20.02 -15.20
C GLU A 241 -12.63 -19.90 -13.87
#